data_AF-A0A3D4FC75-F1
#
_entry.id   AF-A0A3D4FC75-F1
#
_cell.length_a   1.000
_cell.length_b   1.000
_cell.length_c   1.000
_cell.angle_alpha   90.00
_cell.angle_beta   90.00
_cell.angle_gamma   90.00
#
_symmetry.space_group_name_H-M   'P 1'
#
loop_
_entity.id
_entity.type
_entity.pdbx_description
1 polymer ?
#
loop_
_entity_poly.entity_id
_entity_poly.type
_entity_poly.pdbx_seq_one_letter_code
_entity_poly.pdbx_strand_id
1 'polypeptide(L)'
;MKALKIILYILLATSLVGFGNAFFKEYHRLSDESEARGEAMEEAVFDDKPASLTSEDQEMDRGSDTSDGSPTSPSEESEQVDEPKEPLDASELADSAEDQGLDSASDTQESANAESPPNRIGWYLGWFVFSAVGLGILVAWDVIQASAKKSVDLIYNDDGGGTEGYDLYEKAEAAWARGTFIEAIDLLRSYLEINPLQQHAAIRIAEIYEKDLSNYLAAAMEYEEILKQRLAPERWAWMAVHLSNLYSGRLDQPEKAIALLRDLVERYPDTAAAMKAAKRLK
;
A
#
# COMPACT_ATOMS: atom_id res chain seq x y z
N MET A 1 -8.84 -4.58 17.19
CA MET A 1 -8.05 -4.38 15.95
C MET A 1 -7.00 -3.29 16.06
N LYS A 2 -7.31 -1.98 16.15
CA LYS A 2 -6.29 -0.89 16.16
C LYS A 2 -5.11 -1.12 17.13
N ALA A 3 -5.37 -1.49 18.38
CA ALA A 3 -4.32 -1.79 19.37
C ALA A 3 -3.38 -2.95 18.95
N LEU A 4 -3.90 -3.97 18.27
CA LEU A 4 -3.11 -5.12 17.80
C LEU A 4 -2.12 -4.70 16.70
N LYS A 5 -2.54 -3.81 15.78
CA LYS A 5 -1.62 -3.21 14.78
C LYS A 5 -0.50 -2.43 15.46
N ILE A 6 -0.80 -1.63 16.49
CA ILE A 6 0.20 -0.83 17.22
C ILE A 6 1.23 -1.74 17.91
N ILE A 7 0.78 -2.83 18.54
CA ILE A 7 1.67 -3.83 19.14
C ILE A 7 2.57 -4.47 18.07
N LEU A 8 2.02 -4.83 16.91
CA LEU A 8 2.80 -5.41 15.80
C LEU A 8 3.86 -4.43 15.25
N TYR A 9 3.51 -3.15 15.07
CA TYR A 9 4.47 -2.11 14.68
C TYR A 9 5.61 -1.97 15.71
N ILE A 10 5.30 -1.96 17.01
CA ILE A 10 6.31 -1.87 18.08
C ILE A 10 7.22 -3.10 18.06
N LEU A 11 6.68 -4.31 17.90
CA LEU A 11 7.47 -5.55 17.83
C LEU A 11 8.38 -5.60 16.59
N LEU A 12 7.87 -5.23 15.42
CA LEU A 12 8.68 -5.20 14.19
C LEU A 12 9.77 -4.11 14.25
N ALA A 13 9.48 -2.94 14.81
CA ALA A 13 10.46 -1.86 14.95
C ALA A 13 11.56 -2.19 15.98
N THR A 14 11.22 -2.77 17.14
CA THR A 14 12.24 -3.18 18.13
C THR A 14 13.05 -4.38 17.65
N SER A 15 12.43 -5.32 16.91
CA SER A 15 13.11 -6.41 16.20
C SER A 15 14.13 -5.87 15.18
N LEU A 16 13.71 -4.95 14.30
CA LEU A 16 14.55 -4.35 13.27
C LEU A 16 15.78 -3.63 13.87
N VAL A 17 15.58 -2.81 14.91
CA VAL A 17 16.67 -2.09 15.59
C VAL A 17 17.58 -3.06 16.36
N GLY A 18 17.02 -4.03 17.07
CA GLY A 18 17.78 -4.99 17.88
C GLY A 18 18.65 -5.91 17.02
N PHE A 19 18.07 -6.57 16.03
CA PHE A 19 18.81 -7.47 15.14
C PHE A 19 19.71 -6.73 14.16
N GLY A 20 19.34 -5.53 13.70
CA GLY A 20 20.22 -4.68 12.89
C GLY A 20 21.51 -4.31 13.64
N ASN A 21 21.39 -3.83 14.89
CA ASN A 21 22.55 -3.49 15.71
C ASN A 21 23.41 -4.72 16.06
N ALA A 22 22.79 -5.87 16.32
CA ALA A 22 23.51 -7.14 16.52
C ALA A 22 24.26 -7.60 15.26
N PHE A 23 23.62 -7.49 14.09
CA PHE A 23 24.22 -7.81 12.79
C PHE A 23 25.42 -6.91 12.48
N PHE A 24 25.28 -5.58 12.55
CA PHE A 24 26.39 -4.67 12.28
C PHE A 24 27.58 -4.88 13.22
N LYS A 25 27.33 -5.11 14.52
CA LYS A 25 28.41 -5.37 15.48
C LYS A 25 29.19 -6.64 15.15
N GLU A 26 28.50 -7.73 14.80
CA GLU A 26 29.15 -9.00 14.46
C GLU A 26 29.78 -8.97 13.05
N TYR A 27 29.21 -8.19 12.12
CA TYR A 27 29.78 -7.93 10.79
C TYR A 27 31.12 -7.20 10.90
N HIS A 28 31.19 -6.10 11.67
CA HIS A 28 32.46 -5.40 11.91
C HIS A 28 33.48 -6.34 12.60
N ARG A 29 33.07 -7.07 13.63
CA ARG A 29 33.95 -8.04 14.32
C ARG A 29 34.58 -9.07 13.36
N LEU A 30 33.82 -9.53 12.36
CA LEU A 30 34.31 -10.46 11.33
C LEU A 30 35.16 -9.76 10.25
N SER A 31 34.86 -8.50 9.93
CA SER A 31 35.69 -7.67 9.05
C SER A 31 37.09 -7.48 9.64
N ASP A 32 37.16 -6.96 10.87
CA ASP A 32 38.40 -6.71 11.61
C ASP A 32 39.22 -8.02 11.78
N GLU A 33 38.55 -9.14 12.06
CA GLU A 33 39.20 -10.46 12.16
C GLU A 33 39.71 -10.98 10.79
N SER A 34 39.04 -10.64 9.69
CA SER A 34 39.49 -11.01 8.34
C SER A 34 40.66 -10.16 7.84
N GLU A 35 40.69 -8.87 8.19
CA GLU A 35 41.75 -7.93 7.84
C GLU A 35 43.05 -8.29 8.57
N ALA A 36 43.00 -8.50 9.89
CA ALA A 36 44.14 -8.95 10.68
C ALA A 36 44.66 -10.36 10.29
N ARG A 37 43.79 -11.25 9.78
CA ARG A 37 44.20 -12.54 9.19
C ARG A 37 44.87 -12.36 7.83
N GLY A 38 44.48 -11.35 7.05
CA GLY A 38 45.14 -10.95 5.81
C GLY A 38 46.56 -10.46 6.07
N GLU A 39 46.72 -9.48 6.97
CA GLU A 39 48.02 -8.93 7.37
C GLU A 39 48.97 -10.04 7.89
N ALA A 40 48.49 -10.91 8.79
CA ALA A 40 49.30 -12.01 9.32
C ALA A 40 49.67 -13.08 8.26
N MET A 41 48.88 -13.21 7.19
CA MET A 41 49.18 -14.11 6.07
C MET A 41 50.14 -13.47 5.05
N GLU A 42 50.14 -12.14 4.93
CA GLU A 42 51.12 -11.38 4.13
C GLU A 42 52.50 -11.33 4.83
N GLU A 43 52.52 -11.11 6.15
CA GLU A 43 53.76 -11.16 6.97
C GLU A 43 54.41 -12.56 6.90
N ALA A 44 53.62 -13.63 7.00
CA ALA A 44 54.09 -15.00 6.89
C ALA A 44 54.63 -15.41 5.50
N VAL A 45 54.38 -14.61 4.45
CA VAL A 45 54.90 -14.82 3.10
C VAL A 45 56.24 -14.10 2.88
N PHE A 46 56.64 -13.19 3.78
CA PHE A 46 57.84 -12.35 3.60
C PHE A 46 59.13 -12.90 4.24
N ASP A 47 59.05 -13.94 5.08
CA ASP A 47 60.18 -14.43 5.91
C ASP A 47 60.80 -15.78 5.44
N ASP A 48 60.54 -16.22 4.21
CA ASP A 48 61.33 -17.29 3.56
C ASP A 48 62.05 -16.79 2.29
N LYS A 49 63.38 -16.77 2.33
CA LYS A 49 64.23 -16.32 1.23
C LYS A 49 65.60 -17.00 1.21
N PRO A 50 65.77 -18.09 0.45
CA PRO A 50 67.06 -18.45 -0.14
C PRO A 50 67.42 -17.51 -1.30
N ALA A 51 68.71 -17.42 -1.65
CA ALA A 51 69.25 -16.41 -2.58
C ALA A 51 69.90 -17.01 -3.85
N SER A 52 70.18 -16.14 -4.82
CA SER A 52 70.76 -16.40 -6.17
C SER A 52 69.79 -17.09 -7.16
N LEU A 53 69.87 -16.89 -8.47
CA LEU A 53 70.98 -16.41 -9.31
C LEU A 53 70.65 -15.15 -10.16
N THR A 54 71.66 -14.66 -10.88
CA THR A 54 71.70 -13.43 -11.71
C THR A 54 71.63 -13.73 -13.22
N SER A 55 71.89 -12.71 -14.05
CA SER A 55 71.92 -12.68 -15.55
C SER A 55 70.55 -12.80 -16.24
N GLU A 56 70.27 -12.10 -17.34
CA GLU A 56 71.11 -11.17 -18.16
C GLU A 56 70.24 -10.08 -18.85
N ASP A 57 70.87 -8.99 -19.29
CA ASP A 57 70.19 -7.82 -19.89
C ASP A 57 69.82 -7.98 -21.38
N GLN A 58 68.75 -7.32 -21.84
CA GLN A 58 68.73 -6.77 -23.20
C GLN A 58 67.76 -5.59 -23.42
N GLU A 59 68.22 -4.59 -24.19
CA GLU A 59 67.47 -3.39 -24.59
C GLU A 59 66.75 -3.55 -25.95
N MET A 60 65.60 -2.89 -26.10
CA MET A 60 65.17 -2.06 -27.25
C MET A 60 63.70 -1.65 -27.00
N ASP A 61 63.31 -0.38 -26.86
CA ASP A 61 63.43 0.82 -27.73
C ASP A 61 62.23 1.02 -28.68
N ARG A 62 61.81 2.29 -28.79
CA ARG A 62 60.83 2.91 -29.72
C ARG A 62 59.36 2.47 -29.73
N GLY A 63 58.49 3.49 -29.69
CA GLY A 63 57.08 3.44 -30.09
C GLY A 63 56.26 4.56 -29.44
N SER A 64 56.15 5.72 -30.09
CA SER A 64 55.31 6.84 -29.61
C SER A 64 54.02 6.97 -30.42
N ASP A 65 53.09 7.78 -29.90
CA ASP A 65 51.98 8.44 -30.60
C ASP A 65 50.80 7.58 -31.11
N THR A 66 49.54 8.06 -31.14
CA THR A 66 48.72 8.92 -30.25
C THR A 66 47.26 8.86 -30.79
N SER A 67 46.30 9.43 -30.03
CA SER A 67 44.96 9.89 -30.49
C SER A 67 43.78 8.89 -30.60
N ASP A 68 42.70 9.27 -29.88
CA ASP A 68 41.25 9.13 -30.10
C ASP A 68 40.62 8.01 -30.96
N GLY A 69 39.50 7.45 -30.45
CA GLY A 69 38.67 6.50 -31.20
C GLY A 69 37.37 6.00 -30.52
N SER A 70 36.54 6.89 -29.97
CA SER A 70 35.13 6.55 -29.60
C SER A 70 34.16 6.87 -30.75
N PRO A 71 32.93 6.33 -30.77
CA PRO A 71 32.47 5.03 -30.25
C PRO A 71 31.60 4.24 -31.28
N THR A 72 31.32 2.96 -31.04
CA THR A 72 30.20 2.27 -31.73
C THR A 72 29.52 1.22 -30.86
N SER A 73 28.19 1.19 -30.92
CA SER A 73 27.32 0.10 -30.43
C SER A 73 26.63 -0.56 -31.62
N PRO A 74 26.35 -1.87 -31.57
CA PRO A 74 25.21 -2.46 -32.27
C PRO A 74 24.15 -3.04 -31.30
N SER A 75 22.93 -3.21 -31.83
CA SER A 75 21.72 -3.70 -31.14
C SER A 75 21.52 -5.23 -31.34
N GLU A 76 20.28 -5.72 -31.07
CA GLU A 76 19.69 -7.01 -31.54
C GLU A 76 20.23 -8.29 -30.81
N GLU A 77 19.52 -9.41 -30.61
CA GLU A 77 18.10 -9.88 -30.67
C GLU A 77 18.08 -11.24 -29.87
N SER A 78 17.02 -11.90 -29.33
CA SER A 78 15.56 -11.94 -29.56
C SER A 78 14.73 -12.43 -28.34
N GLU A 79 13.40 -12.46 -28.52
CA GLU A 79 12.37 -13.47 -28.10
C GLU A 79 12.39 -14.15 -26.69
N GLN A 80 11.29 -14.17 -25.91
CA GLN A 80 10.02 -14.95 -26.02
C GLN A 80 10.17 -16.48 -25.76
N VAL A 81 9.26 -17.24 -25.09
CA VAL A 81 7.98 -16.97 -24.40
C VAL A 81 7.58 -18.16 -23.47
N ASP A 82 6.49 -17.99 -22.71
CA ASP A 82 5.58 -19.00 -22.12
C ASP A 82 5.78 -19.63 -20.71
N GLU A 83 4.67 -19.52 -19.96
CA GLU A 83 4.22 -20.29 -18.79
C GLU A 83 3.23 -21.39 -19.30
N PRO A 84 2.41 -22.11 -18.49
CA PRO A 84 2.53 -22.56 -17.10
C PRO A 84 2.28 -24.09 -16.94
N LYS A 85 2.50 -24.64 -15.73
CA LYS A 85 1.52 -25.50 -15.00
C LYS A 85 2.03 -26.11 -13.69
N GLU A 86 1.17 -26.00 -12.67
CA GLU A 86 1.07 -26.86 -11.49
C GLU A 86 0.16 -28.09 -11.78
N PRO A 87 -0.07 -29.05 -10.86
CA PRO A 87 0.63 -29.35 -9.59
C PRO A 87 1.01 -30.85 -9.45
N LEU A 88 1.55 -31.28 -8.30
CA LEU A 88 1.04 -32.43 -7.53
C LEU A 88 1.70 -32.59 -6.14
N ASP A 89 1.18 -33.55 -5.36
CA ASP A 89 1.31 -33.71 -3.90
C ASP A 89 1.96 -35.08 -3.52
N ALA A 90 2.01 -35.37 -2.21
CA ALA A 90 2.31 -36.64 -1.51
C ALA A 90 3.73 -36.82 -0.91
N SER A 91 3.76 -37.53 0.23
CA SER A 91 4.95 -37.88 1.01
C SER A 91 4.92 -39.36 1.42
N GLU A 92 6.10 -39.97 1.62
CA GLU A 92 6.41 -41.13 2.48
C GLU A 92 7.95 -41.21 2.59
N LEU A 93 8.60 -41.23 3.76
CA LEU A 93 8.80 -42.32 4.74
C LEU A 93 9.80 -43.44 4.34
N ALA A 94 10.98 -43.40 4.99
CA ALA A 94 11.77 -44.53 5.54
C ALA A 94 12.25 -45.66 4.56
N ASP A 95 13.08 -46.65 4.93
CA ASP A 95 13.80 -47.02 6.18
C ASP A 95 15.07 -47.84 5.83
N SER A 96 16.07 -47.91 6.73
CA SER A 96 17.11 -48.97 6.88
C SER A 96 18.13 -49.21 5.72
N ALA A 97 19.43 -49.48 5.93
CA ALA A 97 20.14 -50.51 6.74
C ALA A 97 19.94 -51.94 6.18
N GLU A 98 20.94 -52.81 5.98
CA GLU A 98 22.38 -52.90 6.37
C GLU A 98 23.14 -53.81 5.36
N ASP A 99 24.49 -53.88 5.38
CA ASP A 99 25.34 -55.11 5.50
C ASP A 99 26.84 -54.85 5.13
N GLN A 100 27.72 -55.84 5.31
CA GLN A 100 29.15 -55.69 5.68
C GLN A 100 30.19 -56.05 4.58
N GLY A 101 31.45 -55.61 4.80
CA GLY A 101 32.62 -56.04 4.00
C GLY A 101 33.98 -55.55 4.52
N LEU A 102 34.69 -56.41 5.28
CA LEU A 102 36.10 -56.27 5.69
C LEU A 102 37.04 -56.75 4.54
N ASP A 103 38.36 -56.51 4.46
CA ASP A 103 39.41 -55.95 5.34
C ASP A 103 40.49 -55.24 4.48
N SER A 104 41.15 -54.19 5.00
CA SER A 104 42.62 -53.94 4.90
C SER A 104 43.01 -52.57 5.46
N ALA A 105 44.21 -52.44 6.04
CA ALA A 105 44.63 -51.27 6.82
C ALA A 105 45.72 -50.41 6.16
N SER A 106 45.62 -49.09 6.35
CA SER A 106 46.77 -48.18 6.46
C SER A 106 46.39 -46.87 7.15
N ASP A 107 47.22 -46.48 8.11
CA ASP A 107 47.38 -45.15 8.73
C ASP A 107 46.18 -44.35 9.28
N THR A 108 46.21 -44.28 10.61
CA THR A 108 45.67 -43.20 11.46
C THR A 108 45.86 -41.80 10.86
N GLN A 109 44.77 -41.04 10.74
CA GLN A 109 44.82 -39.62 11.09
C GLN A 109 43.55 -39.18 11.82
N GLU A 110 43.74 -38.62 13.02
CA GLU A 110 42.69 -38.21 13.94
C GLU A 110 42.06 -36.89 13.46
N SER A 111 41.07 -36.98 12.57
CA SER A 111 40.28 -35.82 12.13
C SER A 111 39.44 -35.28 13.29
N ALA A 112 39.99 -34.29 14.00
CA ALA A 112 39.29 -33.55 15.04
C ALA A 112 37.97 -32.99 14.47
N ASN A 113 36.86 -33.36 15.12
CA ASN A 113 35.52 -33.02 14.65
C ASN A 113 35.25 -31.53 14.94
N ALA A 114 35.63 -30.66 13.99
CA ALA A 114 35.49 -29.22 14.12
C ALA A 114 34.01 -28.82 13.98
N GLU A 115 33.29 -28.77 15.09
CA GLU A 115 31.96 -28.16 15.17
C GLU A 115 32.02 -26.74 14.60
N SER A 116 31.47 -26.56 13.40
CA SER A 116 31.38 -25.24 12.79
C SER A 116 30.50 -24.35 13.68
N PRO A 117 31.00 -23.18 14.14
CA PRO A 117 30.25 -22.35 15.06
C PRO A 117 28.91 -21.96 14.42
N PRO A 118 27.79 -21.97 15.18
CA PRO A 118 26.47 -21.70 14.62
C PRO A 118 26.47 -20.34 13.92
N ASN A 119 25.89 -20.29 12.73
CA ASN A 119 25.92 -19.18 11.77
C ASN A 119 25.06 -17.96 12.20
N ARG A 120 25.32 -17.45 13.41
CA ARG A 120 24.60 -16.35 14.09
C ARG A 120 24.41 -15.12 13.19
N ILE A 121 25.40 -14.79 12.36
CA ILE A 121 25.33 -13.67 11.40
C ILE A 121 24.17 -13.85 10.39
N GLY A 122 23.94 -15.06 9.89
CA GLY A 122 22.85 -15.38 8.97
C GLY A 122 21.48 -15.38 9.65
N TRP A 123 21.42 -15.84 10.91
CA TRP A 123 20.20 -15.75 11.72
C TRP A 123 19.78 -14.31 12.00
N TYR A 124 20.73 -13.43 12.38
CA TYR A 124 20.44 -12.01 12.59
C TYR A 124 20.07 -11.29 11.28
N LEU A 125 20.74 -11.60 10.17
CA LEU A 125 20.40 -11.05 8.85
C LEU A 125 18.99 -11.47 8.41
N GLY A 126 18.63 -12.75 8.58
CA GLY A 126 17.30 -13.25 8.25
C GLY A 126 16.19 -12.55 9.04
N TRP A 127 16.36 -12.39 10.36
CA TRP A 127 15.40 -11.66 11.19
C TRP A 127 15.33 -10.16 10.88
N PHE A 128 16.47 -9.53 10.54
CA PHE A 128 16.50 -8.14 10.09
C PHE A 128 15.71 -7.94 8.79
N VAL A 129 15.97 -8.76 7.76
CA VAL A 129 15.27 -8.71 6.47
C VAL A 129 13.78 -9.01 6.62
N PHE A 130 13.42 -10.04 7.39
CA PHE A 130 12.01 -10.35 7.67
C PHE A 130 11.29 -9.18 8.37
N SER A 131 11.95 -8.54 9.35
CA SER A 131 11.39 -7.37 10.05
C SER A 131 11.22 -6.18 9.10
N ALA A 132 12.19 -5.93 8.21
CA ALA A 132 12.16 -4.84 7.24
C ALA A 132 11.03 -5.03 6.20
N VAL A 133 10.92 -6.22 5.62
CA VAL A 133 9.88 -6.56 4.63
C VAL A 133 8.49 -6.53 5.28
N GLY A 134 8.33 -7.12 6.47
CA GLY A 134 7.06 -7.10 7.20
C GLY A 134 6.59 -5.70 7.56
N LEU A 135 7.51 -4.83 8.00
CA LEU A 135 7.21 -3.42 8.31
C LEU A 135 6.88 -2.64 7.02
N GLY A 136 7.62 -2.87 5.93
CA GLY A 136 7.37 -2.28 4.62
C GLY A 136 5.98 -2.63 4.07
N ILE A 137 5.57 -3.90 4.14
CA ILE A 137 4.22 -4.35 3.73
C ILE A 137 3.15 -3.70 4.61
N LEU A 138 3.37 -3.59 5.93
CA LEU A 138 2.39 -3.01 6.85
C LEU A 138 2.19 -1.50 6.62
N VAL A 139 3.29 -0.76 6.38
CA VAL A 139 3.25 0.66 5.97
C VAL A 139 2.59 0.82 4.61
N ALA A 140 2.95 0.01 3.61
CA ALA A 140 2.32 0.06 2.29
C ALA A 140 0.81 -0.18 2.37
N TRP A 141 0.36 -1.14 3.18
CA TRP A 141 -1.06 -1.41 3.40
C TRP A 141 -1.80 -0.23 4.05
N ASP A 142 -1.24 0.38 5.10
CA ASP A 142 -1.86 1.55 5.74
C ASP A 142 -1.83 2.80 4.84
N VAL A 143 -0.80 2.96 4.00
CA VAL A 143 -0.75 3.98 2.94
C VAL A 143 -1.80 3.73 1.87
N ILE A 144 -2.00 2.50 1.41
CA ILE A 144 -3.08 2.13 0.46
C ILE A 144 -4.45 2.46 1.07
N GLN A 145 -4.70 2.11 2.34
CA GLN A 145 -5.98 2.43 3.00
C GLN A 145 -6.20 3.94 3.24
N ALA A 146 -5.12 4.71 3.43
CA ALA A 146 -5.20 6.17 3.55
C ALA A 146 -5.41 6.85 2.18
N SER A 147 -4.70 6.40 1.15
CA SER A 147 -4.78 6.93 -0.21
C SER A 147 -6.10 6.57 -0.88
N ALA A 148 -6.62 5.35 -0.72
CA ALA A 148 -7.89 4.95 -1.31
C ALA A 148 -9.06 5.89 -0.92
N LYS A 149 -9.09 6.34 0.34
CA LYS A 149 -10.08 7.34 0.79
C LYS A 149 -9.88 8.69 0.09
N LYS A 150 -8.66 9.22 0.14
CA LYS A 150 -8.32 10.51 -0.49
C LYS A 150 -8.50 10.52 -2.00
N SER A 151 -8.29 9.39 -2.69
CA SER A 151 -8.50 9.26 -4.14
C SER A 151 -9.98 9.27 -4.50
N VAL A 152 -10.86 8.73 -3.64
CA VAL A 152 -12.31 8.93 -3.79
C VAL A 152 -12.65 10.41 -3.56
N ASP A 153 -12.24 11.00 -2.44
CA ASP A 153 -12.55 12.41 -2.11
C ASP A 153 -12.02 13.41 -3.18
N LEU A 154 -10.89 13.12 -3.84
CA LEU A 154 -10.29 13.98 -4.86
C LEU A 154 -10.95 13.83 -6.25
N ILE A 155 -11.54 12.67 -6.56
CA ILE A 155 -12.29 12.42 -7.80
C ILE A 155 -13.76 12.84 -7.63
N TYR A 156 -14.32 12.64 -6.43
CA TYR A 156 -15.66 13.07 -6.00
C TYR A 156 -15.56 14.30 -5.10
N ASN A 157 -14.96 15.37 -5.64
CA ASN A 157 -14.90 16.67 -4.97
C ASN A 157 -16.27 17.36 -5.01
N ASP A 158 -17.22 16.81 -4.24
CA ASP A 158 -18.64 17.21 -4.15
C ASP A 158 -18.84 18.68 -3.72
N ASP A 159 -17.79 19.30 -3.20
CA ASP A 159 -17.76 20.67 -2.65
C ASP A 159 -17.05 21.67 -3.61
N GLY A 160 -17.07 21.35 -4.91
CA GLY A 160 -17.17 22.30 -6.03
C GLY A 160 -16.02 23.27 -6.33
N GLY A 161 -15.05 23.44 -5.44
CA GLY A 161 -13.88 24.33 -5.59
C GLY A 161 -14.16 25.84 -5.56
N GLY A 162 -15.43 26.27 -5.66
CA GLY A 162 -15.84 27.67 -5.67
C GLY A 162 -16.09 28.23 -4.26
N THR A 163 -15.33 29.27 -3.88
CA THR A 163 -15.56 30.09 -2.67
C THR A 163 -16.23 31.44 -2.99
N GLU A 164 -16.63 31.65 -4.25
CA GLU A 164 -17.29 32.89 -4.68
C GLU A 164 -18.75 32.93 -4.20
N GLY A 165 -19.26 34.10 -3.83
CA GLY A 165 -20.62 34.24 -3.29
C GLY A 165 -20.87 33.54 -1.95
N TYR A 166 -19.82 33.10 -1.22
CA TYR A 166 -19.98 32.44 0.09
C TYR A 166 -20.73 33.30 1.13
N ASP A 167 -20.72 34.63 0.97
CA ASP A 167 -21.54 35.55 1.76
C ASP A 167 -23.05 35.35 1.56
N LEU A 168 -23.50 34.82 0.42
CA LEU A 168 -24.89 34.41 0.19
C LEU A 168 -25.23 33.18 1.04
N TYR A 169 -24.30 32.22 1.17
CA TYR A 169 -24.48 31.06 2.03
C TYR A 169 -24.56 31.45 3.51
N GLU A 170 -23.68 32.34 3.99
CA GLU A 170 -23.75 32.86 5.36
C GLU A 170 -25.07 33.63 5.62
N LYS A 171 -25.52 34.44 4.65
CA LYS A 171 -26.84 35.11 4.73
C LYS A 171 -28.00 34.11 4.77
N ALA A 172 -27.92 33.01 4.01
CA ALA A 172 -28.94 31.97 3.99
C ALA A 172 -29.04 31.23 5.32
N GLU A 173 -27.91 30.83 5.90
CA GLU A 173 -27.88 30.24 7.25
C GLU A 173 -28.38 31.22 8.32
N ALA A 174 -28.04 32.51 8.19
CA ALA A 174 -28.58 33.55 9.06
C ALA A 174 -30.10 33.79 8.86
N ALA A 175 -30.65 33.56 7.67
CA ALA A 175 -32.10 33.60 7.41
C ALA A 175 -32.81 32.36 7.95
N TRP A 176 -32.25 31.17 7.73
CA TRP A 176 -32.72 29.91 8.31
C TRP A 176 -32.77 29.99 9.85
N ALA A 177 -31.73 30.52 10.49
CA ALA A 177 -31.69 30.73 11.93
C ALA A 177 -32.71 31.77 12.47
N ARG A 178 -33.26 32.65 11.60
CA ARG A 178 -34.41 33.53 11.92
C ARG A 178 -35.77 32.87 11.68
N GLY A 179 -35.81 31.68 11.10
CA GLY A 179 -37.03 31.05 10.61
C GLY A 179 -37.56 31.62 9.28
N THR A 180 -36.79 32.47 8.59
CA THR A 180 -37.18 33.00 7.27
C THR A 180 -36.79 32.02 6.16
N PHE A 181 -37.36 30.81 6.22
CA PHE A 181 -36.99 29.66 5.40
C PHE A 181 -37.04 29.89 3.88
N ILE A 182 -37.99 30.71 3.39
CA ILE A 182 -38.06 31.06 1.96
C ILE A 182 -36.89 31.98 1.56
N GLU A 183 -36.58 32.99 2.37
CA GLU A 183 -35.40 33.86 2.19
C GLU A 183 -34.10 33.03 2.17
N ALA A 184 -34.00 32.03 3.05
CA ALA A 184 -32.86 31.10 3.07
C ALA A 184 -32.75 30.28 1.78
N ILE A 185 -33.87 29.75 1.26
CA ILE A 185 -33.89 29.01 0.00
C ILE A 185 -33.51 29.91 -1.18
N ASP A 186 -34.07 31.12 -1.27
CA ASP A 186 -33.77 32.08 -2.34
C ASP A 186 -32.27 32.44 -2.35
N LEU A 187 -31.66 32.65 -1.18
CA LEU A 187 -30.23 32.90 -1.04
C LEU A 187 -29.36 31.67 -1.39
N LEU A 188 -29.78 30.46 -1.02
CA LEU A 188 -29.10 29.21 -1.43
C LEU A 188 -29.20 28.97 -2.94
N ARG A 189 -30.32 29.34 -3.58
CA ARG A 189 -30.46 29.33 -5.05
C ARG A 189 -29.50 30.33 -5.70
N SER A 190 -29.45 31.57 -5.22
CA SER A 190 -28.48 32.57 -5.70
C SER A 190 -27.02 32.11 -5.54
N TYR A 191 -26.71 31.39 -4.46
CA TYR A 191 -25.39 30.79 -4.27
C TYR A 191 -25.07 29.65 -5.27
N LEU A 192 -26.07 28.81 -5.58
CA LEU A 192 -25.97 27.74 -6.58
C LEU A 192 -25.91 28.25 -8.03
N GLU A 193 -26.50 29.41 -8.35
CA GLU A 193 -26.34 30.04 -9.67
C GLU A 193 -24.87 30.42 -9.94
N ILE A 194 -24.14 30.84 -8.92
CA ILE A 194 -22.70 31.12 -8.98
C ILE A 194 -21.89 29.81 -8.91
N ASN A 195 -22.29 28.88 -8.04
CA ASN A 195 -21.55 27.65 -7.74
C ASN A 195 -22.40 26.39 -7.98
N PRO A 196 -22.72 26.02 -9.24
CA PRO A 196 -23.68 24.95 -9.55
C PRO A 196 -23.23 23.54 -9.16
N LEU A 197 -21.97 23.37 -8.75
CA LEU A 197 -21.41 22.12 -8.24
C LEU A 197 -21.39 22.02 -6.70
N GLN A 198 -21.85 23.05 -5.97
CA GLN A 198 -21.84 23.04 -4.50
C GLN A 198 -23.03 22.25 -3.93
N GLN A 199 -22.90 20.92 -3.96
CA GLN A 199 -23.96 19.98 -3.59
C GLN A 199 -24.51 20.23 -2.17
N HIS A 200 -23.67 20.67 -1.23
CA HIS A 200 -24.09 20.95 0.14
C HIS A 200 -25.22 21.99 0.22
N ALA A 201 -25.23 23.01 -0.66
CA ALA A 201 -26.28 24.02 -0.69
C ALA A 201 -27.59 23.49 -1.31
N ALA A 202 -27.50 22.61 -2.32
CA ALA A 202 -28.68 21.93 -2.88
C ALA A 202 -29.32 21.00 -1.84
N ILE A 203 -28.50 20.21 -1.13
CA ILE A 203 -28.92 19.38 0.00
C ILE A 203 -29.60 20.24 1.07
N ARG A 204 -29.04 21.42 1.40
CA ARG A 204 -29.62 22.33 2.38
C ARG A 204 -31.02 22.83 1.98
N ILE A 205 -31.27 23.14 0.71
CA ILE A 205 -32.61 23.48 0.21
C ILE A 205 -33.59 22.30 0.40
N ALA A 206 -33.18 21.08 0.05
CA ALA A 206 -33.99 19.87 0.23
C ALA A 206 -34.37 19.65 1.71
N GLU A 207 -33.41 19.81 2.62
CA GLU A 207 -33.65 19.67 4.06
C GLU A 207 -34.63 20.73 4.60
N ILE A 208 -34.56 21.98 4.14
CA ILE A 208 -35.46 23.06 4.58
C ILE A 208 -36.90 22.77 4.09
N TYR A 209 -37.06 22.29 2.85
CA TYR A 209 -38.37 21.84 2.38
C TYR A 209 -38.90 20.64 3.19
N GLU A 210 -38.05 19.65 3.53
CA GLU A 210 -38.47 18.46 4.27
C GLU A 210 -38.85 18.75 5.72
N LYS A 211 -37.98 19.45 6.45
CA LYS A 211 -38.00 19.54 7.92
C LYS A 211 -38.74 20.77 8.41
N ASP A 212 -38.40 21.93 7.85
CA ASP A 212 -38.86 23.24 8.34
C ASP A 212 -40.20 23.66 7.71
N LEU A 213 -40.36 23.40 6.41
CA LEU A 213 -41.58 23.73 5.65
C LEU A 213 -42.57 22.55 5.53
N SER A 214 -42.16 21.32 5.83
CA SER A 214 -42.94 20.09 5.60
C SER A 214 -43.49 19.93 4.17
N ASN A 215 -42.85 20.57 3.19
CA ASN A 215 -43.19 20.48 1.77
C ASN A 215 -42.46 19.27 1.16
N TYR A 216 -42.94 18.07 1.51
CA TYR A 216 -42.34 16.81 1.10
C TYR A 216 -42.25 16.62 -0.42
N LEU A 217 -43.13 17.28 -1.19
CA LEU A 217 -43.10 17.22 -2.66
C LEU A 217 -41.92 18.03 -3.21
N ALA A 218 -41.72 19.27 -2.74
CA ALA A 218 -40.56 20.06 -3.13
C ALA A 218 -39.26 19.39 -2.67
N ALA A 219 -39.20 18.91 -1.42
CA ALA A 219 -38.03 18.17 -0.91
C ALA A 219 -37.68 16.95 -1.77
N ALA A 220 -38.69 16.19 -2.22
CA ALA A 220 -38.46 15.06 -3.11
C ALA A 220 -37.93 15.50 -4.50
N MET A 221 -38.43 16.60 -5.06
CA MET A 221 -37.92 17.16 -6.32
C MET A 221 -36.46 17.63 -6.20
N GLU A 222 -36.07 18.24 -5.07
CA GLU A 222 -34.67 18.59 -4.83
C GLU A 222 -33.78 17.34 -4.71
N TYR A 223 -34.19 16.33 -3.94
CA TYR A 223 -33.45 15.08 -3.85
C TYR A 223 -33.38 14.33 -5.19
N GLU A 224 -34.45 14.35 -6.01
CA GLU A 224 -34.44 13.85 -7.39
C GLU A 224 -33.39 14.57 -8.25
N GLU A 225 -33.21 15.89 -8.11
CA GLU A 225 -32.20 16.65 -8.86
C GLU A 225 -30.78 16.38 -8.34
N ILE A 226 -30.57 16.37 -7.02
CA ILE A 226 -29.29 16.07 -6.38
C ILE A 226 -28.77 14.69 -6.83
N LEU A 227 -29.63 13.66 -6.87
CA LEU A 227 -29.26 12.29 -7.26
C LEU A 227 -28.82 12.13 -8.74
N LYS A 228 -29.07 13.13 -9.61
CA LYS A 228 -28.54 13.20 -10.99
C LYS A 228 -27.09 13.66 -11.03
N GLN A 229 -26.61 14.32 -9.98
CA GLN A 229 -25.25 14.86 -9.88
C GLN A 229 -24.23 13.77 -9.50
N ARG A 230 -22.94 14.06 -9.69
CA ARG A 230 -21.85 13.14 -9.33
C ARG A 230 -21.47 13.24 -7.85
N LEU A 231 -22.33 12.69 -7.00
CA LEU A 231 -22.09 12.48 -5.56
C LEU A 231 -21.09 11.34 -5.30
N ALA A 232 -20.32 11.43 -4.21
CA ALA A 232 -19.64 10.27 -3.63
C ALA A 232 -20.64 9.16 -3.25
N PRO A 233 -20.27 7.85 -3.33
CA PRO A 233 -21.18 6.73 -3.10
C PRO A 233 -22.00 6.81 -1.81
N GLU A 234 -21.37 7.13 -0.68
CA GLU A 234 -22.03 7.29 0.61
C GLU A 234 -23.00 8.49 0.66
N ARG A 235 -22.65 9.63 0.03
CA ARG A 235 -23.55 10.80 -0.04
C ARG A 235 -24.76 10.49 -0.93
N TRP A 236 -24.55 9.88 -2.09
CA TRP A 236 -25.62 9.42 -2.98
C TRP A 236 -26.55 8.43 -2.27
N ALA A 237 -25.98 7.46 -1.55
CA ALA A 237 -26.74 6.46 -0.83
C ALA A 237 -27.55 7.02 0.34
N TRP A 238 -27.06 8.08 1.00
CA TRP A 238 -27.79 8.80 2.03
C TRP A 238 -28.98 9.58 1.44
N MET A 239 -28.76 10.32 0.35
CA MET A 239 -29.80 11.01 -0.43
C MET A 239 -30.90 10.04 -0.91
N ALA A 240 -30.51 8.90 -1.50
CA ALA A 240 -31.45 7.90 -2.01
C ALA A 240 -32.33 7.29 -0.91
N VAL A 241 -31.78 7.10 0.31
CA VAL A 241 -32.56 6.67 1.48
C VAL A 241 -33.55 7.75 1.93
N HIS A 242 -33.17 9.03 1.94
CA HIS A 242 -34.09 10.13 2.28
C HIS A 242 -35.26 10.23 1.28
N LEU A 243 -34.98 10.28 -0.02
CA LEU A 243 -36.00 10.31 -1.06
C LEU A 243 -36.90 9.06 -1.01
N SER A 244 -36.32 7.87 -0.77
CA SER A 244 -37.10 6.66 -0.55
C SER A 244 -38.05 6.77 0.65
N ASN A 245 -37.63 7.40 1.76
CA ASN A 245 -38.50 7.58 2.93
C ASN A 245 -39.65 8.56 2.63
N LEU A 246 -39.40 9.63 1.87
CA LEU A 246 -40.44 10.57 1.43
C LEU A 246 -41.46 9.90 0.52
N TYR A 247 -41.00 9.17 -0.51
CA TYR A 247 -41.85 8.39 -1.40
C TYR A 247 -42.74 7.40 -0.64
N SER A 248 -42.18 6.56 0.24
CA SER A 248 -42.95 5.53 0.95
C SER A 248 -43.78 6.04 2.14
N GLY A 249 -43.46 7.22 2.70
CA GLY A 249 -44.04 7.68 3.98
C GLY A 249 -44.86 8.97 3.93
N ARG A 250 -44.63 9.85 2.93
CA ARG A 250 -45.29 11.16 2.82
C ARG A 250 -45.95 11.44 1.48
N LEU A 251 -45.51 10.76 0.42
CA LEU A 251 -45.97 10.99 -0.95
C LEU A 251 -46.75 9.81 -1.55
N ASP A 252 -47.03 8.77 -0.75
CA ASP A 252 -47.80 7.57 -1.09
C ASP A 252 -47.39 6.91 -2.43
N GLN A 253 -46.07 6.79 -2.64
CA GLN A 253 -45.43 6.22 -3.83
C GLN A 253 -44.46 5.08 -3.45
N PRO A 254 -44.92 4.01 -2.77
CA PRO A 254 -44.06 2.93 -2.31
C PRO A 254 -43.33 2.20 -3.46
N GLU A 255 -43.88 2.17 -4.67
CA GLU A 255 -43.24 1.59 -5.86
C GLU A 255 -41.97 2.36 -6.24
N LYS A 256 -42.00 3.70 -6.19
CA LYS A 256 -40.81 4.54 -6.44
C LYS A 256 -39.76 4.34 -5.34
N ALA A 257 -40.18 4.22 -4.08
CA ALA A 257 -39.28 3.90 -2.98
C ALA A 257 -38.58 2.56 -3.19
N ILE A 258 -39.32 1.51 -3.54
CA ILE A 258 -38.78 0.18 -3.84
C ILE A 258 -37.85 0.20 -5.05
N ALA A 259 -38.18 0.95 -6.11
CA ALA A 259 -37.31 1.10 -7.28
C ALA A 259 -35.98 1.79 -6.92
N LEU A 260 -36.02 2.92 -6.19
CA LEU A 260 -34.83 3.66 -5.77
C LEU A 260 -33.95 2.86 -4.80
N LEU A 261 -34.54 2.08 -3.90
CA LEU A 261 -33.78 1.18 -3.03
C LEU A 261 -33.16 0.00 -3.79
N ARG A 262 -33.70 -0.41 -4.94
CA ARG A 262 -33.08 -1.41 -5.83
C ARG A 262 -31.89 -0.82 -6.59
N ASP A 263 -32.04 0.35 -7.20
CA ASP A 263 -30.94 1.09 -7.85
C ASP A 263 -29.77 1.31 -6.87
N LEU A 264 -30.06 1.71 -5.62
CA LEU A 264 -29.05 1.79 -4.56
C LEU A 264 -28.29 0.48 -4.32
N VAL A 265 -28.99 -0.66 -4.28
CA VAL A 265 -28.38 -1.97 -4.03
C VAL A 265 -27.58 -2.48 -5.23
N GLU A 266 -28.03 -2.18 -6.45
CA GLU A 266 -27.37 -2.55 -7.70
C GLU A 266 -26.12 -1.70 -7.96
N ARG A 267 -26.21 -0.39 -7.75
CA ARG A 267 -25.19 0.60 -8.09
C ARG A 267 -24.12 0.80 -7.01
N TYR A 268 -24.46 0.66 -5.73
CA TYR A 268 -23.55 0.92 -4.60
C TYR A 268 -23.64 -0.14 -3.47
N PRO A 269 -23.53 -1.46 -3.79
CA PRO A 269 -23.84 -2.58 -2.89
C PRO A 269 -23.07 -2.57 -1.56
N ASP A 270 -21.81 -2.12 -1.56
CA ASP A 270 -20.92 -2.11 -0.38
C ASP A 270 -21.28 -1.02 0.64
N THR A 271 -22.13 -0.05 0.29
CA THR A 271 -22.51 1.02 1.21
C THR A 271 -23.36 0.47 2.37
N ALA A 272 -23.18 1.03 3.57
CA ALA A 272 -23.98 0.65 4.74
C ALA A 272 -25.49 0.87 4.55
N ALA A 273 -25.87 1.81 3.68
CA ALA A 273 -27.23 2.06 3.26
C ALA A 273 -27.76 0.97 2.30
N ALA A 274 -27.00 0.58 1.26
CA ALA A 274 -27.37 -0.53 0.38
C ALA A 274 -27.49 -1.86 1.14
N MET A 275 -26.54 -2.20 2.02
CA MET A 275 -26.64 -3.38 2.88
C MET A 275 -27.88 -3.39 3.81
N LYS A 276 -28.45 -2.22 4.12
CA LYS A 276 -29.70 -2.06 4.88
C LYS A 276 -30.93 -2.13 3.97
N ALA A 277 -30.85 -1.58 2.75
CA ALA A 277 -31.89 -1.67 1.72
C ALA A 277 -32.08 -3.11 1.22
N ALA A 278 -31.00 -3.84 0.93
CA ALA A 278 -31.01 -5.24 0.51
C ALA A 278 -31.63 -6.20 1.56
N LYS A 279 -31.73 -5.78 2.83
CA LYS A 279 -32.42 -6.51 3.91
C LYS A 279 -33.90 -6.13 4.05
N ARG A 280 -34.34 -5.02 3.44
CA ARG A 280 -35.74 -4.55 3.38
C ARG A 280 -36.46 -4.98 2.10
N LEU A 281 -35.72 -5.39 1.07
CA LEU A 281 -36.21 -5.80 -0.25
C LEU A 281 -36.36 -7.33 -0.40
N LYS A 282 -36.32 -8.07 0.72
CA LYS A 282 -36.49 -9.52 0.81
C LYS A 282 -37.74 -9.85 1.64
#